data_AF-A0A4Q5XRC4-F1
#
_entry.id   AF-A0A4Q5XRC4-F1
#
_cell.length_a   1.000
_cell.length_b   1.000
_cell.length_c   1.000
_cell.angle_alpha   90.00
_cell.angle_beta   90.00
_cell.angle_gamma   90.00
#
_symmetry.space_group_name_H-M   'P 1'
#
loop_
_entity.id
_entity.type
_entity.pdbx_description
1 polymer ?
#
loop_
_entity_poly.entity_id
_entity_poly.type
_entity_poly.pdbx_seq_one_letter_code
_entity_poly.pdbx_strand_id
1 'polypeptide(L)' 'RNKVDRIIVVTSEYHMERALFELKRAMPEGHFIPHAVMTTKVRPADWYRDTTTAKTLIEEWIKYRLAGLRTAALTPEKT' A
#
# COMPACT_ATOMS: atom_id res chain seq x y z
N ARG A 1 30.26 10.95 -4.01
CA ARG A 1 28.92 10.40 -3.71
C ARG A 1 28.66 9.28 -4.71
N ASN A 2 28.50 8.03 -4.25
CA ASN A 2 28.27 6.90 -5.17
C ASN A 2 26.87 7.01 -5.77
N LYS A 3 26.75 6.79 -7.09
CA LYS A 3 25.45 6.66 -7.76
C LYS A 3 24.96 5.23 -7.52
N VAL A 4 23.77 5.09 -6.97
CA VAL A 4 23.10 3.80 -6.79
C VAL A 4 21.98 3.75 -7.82
N ASP A 5 22.10 2.85 -8.79
CA ASP A 5 21.18 2.68 -9.92
C ASP A 5 20.37 1.38 -9.80
N ARG A 6 20.93 0.34 -9.16
CA ARG A 6 20.27 -0.95 -8.95
C ARG A 6 20.01 -1.21 -7.48
N ILE A 7 18.77 -1.54 -7.17
CA ILE A 7 18.32 -1.79 -5.80
C ILE A 7 17.53 -3.10 -5.78
N ILE A 8 17.96 -4.04 -4.94
CA ILE A 8 17.15 -5.21 -4.61
C ILE A 8 16.16 -4.79 -3.55
N VAL A 9 14.87 -4.91 -3.86
CA VAL A 9 13.78 -4.56 -2.96
C VAL A 9 13.38 -5.83 -2.23
N VAL A 10 13.77 -5.93 -0.96
CA VAL A 10 13.42 -7.05 -0.09
C VAL A 10 12.31 -6.62 0.84
N THR A 11 11.11 -7.20 0.69
CA THR A 11 9.98 -6.96 1.59
C THR A 11 9.01 -8.14 1.54
N SER A 12 8.02 -8.16 2.43
CA SER A 12 6.94 -9.16 2.40
C SER A 12 6.20 -9.15 1.07
N GLU A 13 5.77 -10.31 0.61
CA GLU A 13 5.01 -10.50 -0.65
C GLU A 13 3.85 -9.50 -0.81
N TYR A 14 3.00 -9.37 0.22
CA TYR A 14 1.81 -8.49 0.18
C TYR A 14 2.14 -6.98 0.16
N HIS A 15 3.38 -6.59 0.42
CA HIS A 15 3.84 -5.20 0.32
C HIS A 15 4.60 -4.91 -0.96
N MET A 16 4.97 -5.92 -1.74
CA MET A 16 5.90 -5.76 -2.86
C MET A 16 5.38 -4.79 -3.92
N GLU A 17 4.14 -4.96 -4.38
CA GLU A 17 3.58 -4.10 -5.44
C GLU A 17 3.48 -2.64 -5.01
N ARG A 18 3.00 -2.39 -3.79
CA ARG A 18 2.93 -1.05 -3.22
C ARG A 18 4.32 -0.44 -3.06
N ALA A 19 5.29 -1.20 -2.56
CA ALA A 19 6.66 -0.72 -2.38
C ALA A 19 7.29 -0.35 -3.73
N LEU A 20 7.14 -1.18 -4.77
CA LEU A 20 7.64 -0.88 -6.10
C LEU A 20 6.99 0.36 -6.71
N PHE A 21 5.69 0.56 -6.50
CA PHE A 21 4.98 1.74 -6.99
C PHE A 21 5.52 3.02 -6.36
N GLU A 22 5.64 3.05 -5.02
CA GLU A 22 6.19 4.20 -4.31
C GLU A 22 7.67 4.44 -4.66
N LEU A 23 8.46 3.38 -4.81
CA LEU A 23 9.87 3.47 -5.19
C LEU A 23 10.06 4.02 -6.61
N LYS A 24 9.25 3.57 -7.58
CA LYS A 24 9.26 4.13 -8.94
C LYS A 24 8.81 5.59 -8.97
N ARG A 25 7.87 5.98 -8.10
CA ARG A 25 7.43 7.37 -7.98
C ARG A 25 8.53 8.26 -7.39
N ALA A 26 9.26 7.77 -6.40
CA ALA A 26 10.30 8.52 -5.69
C ALA A 26 11.63 8.58 -6.46
N MET A 27 11.97 7.52 -7.19
CA MET A 27 13.22 7.42 -7.98
C MET A 27 12.93 6.74 -9.33
N PRO A 28 12.42 7.49 -10.32
CA PRO A 28 12.03 6.97 -11.63
C PRO A 28 13.17 6.33 -12.42
N GLU A 29 14.41 6.77 -12.20
CA GLU A 29 15.63 6.29 -12.84
C GLU A 29 16.18 4.99 -12.21
N GLY A 30 15.60 4.53 -11.11
CA GLY A 30 16.04 3.34 -10.39
C GLY A 30 15.64 2.02 -11.04
N HIS A 31 16.58 1.09 -11.11
CA HIS A 31 16.33 -0.30 -11.50
C HIS A 31 16.04 -1.15 -10.25
N PHE A 32 14.75 -1.36 -9.98
CA PHE A 32 14.28 -2.15 -8.84
C PHE A 32 14.13 -3.64 -9.20
N ILE A 33 14.85 -4.50 -8.47
CA ILE A 33 14.73 -5.95 -8.59
C ILE A 33 13.89 -6.46 -7.40
N PRO A 34 12.67 -6.95 -7.62
CA PRO A 34 11.83 -7.42 -6.53
C PRO A 34 12.34 -8.75 -5.96
N HIS A 35 12.45 -8.82 -4.64
CA HIS A 35 12.78 -10.04 -3.92
C HIS A 35 11.80 -10.20 -2.76
N ALA A 36 10.62 -10.75 -3.07
CA ALA A 36 9.57 -10.93 -2.09
C ALA A 36 9.96 -12.05 -1.10
N VAL A 37 9.99 -11.72 0.18
CA VAL A 37 10.15 -12.70 1.24
C VAL A 37 8.76 -13.25 1.55
N MET A 38 8.57 -14.54 1.31
CA MET A 38 7.40 -15.28 1.77
C MET A 38 7.47 -15.39 3.30
N THR A 39 6.90 -14.42 4.00
CA THR A 39 6.83 -14.38 5.47
C THR A 39 5.60 -15.10 6.03
N THR A 40 4.75 -15.65 5.17
CA THR A 40 3.54 -16.36 5.57
C THR A 40 3.87 -17.79 6.07
N LYS A 41 3.93 -17.96 7.39
CA LYS A 41 3.67 -19.26 8.08
C LYS A 41 2.35 -19.29 8.86
N VAL A 42 1.56 -18.22 8.80
CA VAL A 42 0.21 -18.08 9.36
C VAL A 42 -0.62 -17.38 8.30
N ARG A 43 -1.64 -18.03 7.71
CA ARG A 43 -2.43 -17.54 6.56
C ARG A 43 -3.10 -16.18 6.87
N PRO A 44 -2.60 -15.04 6.35
CA PRO A 44 -3.33 -13.79 6.32
C PRO A 44 -4.28 -13.79 5.11
N ALA A 45 -4.07 -14.70 4.17
CA ALA A 45 -4.80 -14.89 2.92
C ALA A 45 -6.22 -15.48 3.10
N ASP A 46 -6.88 -15.26 4.24
CA ASP A 46 -8.29 -15.65 4.41
C ASP A 46 -9.13 -14.56 5.09
N TRP A 47 -8.60 -13.35 5.34
CA TRP A 47 -9.48 -12.23 5.75
C TRP A 47 -10.55 -11.94 4.67
N TYR A 48 -10.26 -12.23 3.39
CA TYR A 48 -11.20 -12.14 2.28
C TYR A 48 -12.08 -13.40 2.12
N ARG A 49 -11.71 -14.53 2.73
CA ARG A 49 -12.50 -15.77 2.75
C ARG A 49 -13.50 -15.81 3.90
N ASP A 50 -13.16 -15.15 5.00
CA ASP A 50 -14.09 -14.84 6.08
C ASP A 50 -14.90 -13.60 5.70
N THR A 51 -16.11 -13.83 5.20
CA THR A 51 -17.01 -12.79 4.70
C THR A 51 -17.35 -11.74 5.77
N THR A 52 -17.29 -12.09 7.05
CA THR A 52 -17.54 -11.15 8.14
C THR A 52 -16.37 -10.19 8.31
N THR A 53 -15.14 -10.72 8.38
CA THR A 53 -13.93 -9.90 8.52
C THR A 53 -13.69 -9.03 7.28
N ALA A 54 -13.92 -9.57 6.08
CA ALA A 54 -13.82 -8.83 4.82
C ALA A 54 -14.78 -7.63 4.77
N LYS A 55 -16.04 -7.86 5.14
CA LYS A 55 -17.09 -6.82 5.13
C LYS A 55 -16.77 -5.70 6.10
N THR A 56 -16.32 -6.02 7.31
CA THR A 56 -15.93 -5.02 8.31
C THR A 56 -14.75 -4.17 7.82
N LEU A 57 -13.71 -4.78 7.25
CA LEU A 57 -12.55 -4.04 6.75
C LEU A 57 -12.89 -3.13 5.56
N ILE A 58 -13.74 -3.60 4.64
CA ILE A 58 -14.21 -2.79 3.50
C ILE A 58 -15.10 -1.64 3.97
N GLU A 59 -16.01 -1.89 4.92
CA GLU A 59 -16.88 -0.85 5.47
C GLU A 59 -16.08 0.23 6.20
N GLU A 60 -15.12 -0.16 7.03
CA GLU A 60 -14.24 0.79 7.71
C GLU A 60 -13.37 1.57 6.72
N TRP A 61 -12.91 0.92 5.65
CA TRP A 61 -12.17 1.60 4.58
C TRP A 61 -13.04 2.63 3.82
N ILE A 62 -14.29 2.30 3.51
CA ILE A 62 -15.25 3.23 2.88
C ILE A 62 -15.56 4.39 3.83
N LYS A 63 -15.86 4.14 5.10
CA LYS A 63 -16.13 5.18 6.10
C LYS A 63 -14.93 6.10 6.26
N TYR A 64 -13.71 5.56 6.31
CA TYR A 64 -12.49 6.35 6.38
C TYR A 64 -12.33 7.25 5.14
N ARG A 65 -12.60 6.72 3.94
CA ARG A 65 -12.47 7.50 2.70
C ARG A 65 -13.55 8.58 2.59
N LEU A 66 -14.79 8.28 2.98
CA LEU A 66 -15.89 9.24 3.01
C LEU A 66 -15.71 10.30 4.10
N ALA A 67 -15.16 9.94 5.26
CA ALA A 67 -14.78 10.91 6.28
C ALA A 67 -13.74 11.89 5.71
N GLY A 68 -12.72 11.39 5.00
CA GLY A 68 -11.73 12.24 4.33
C GLY A 68 -12.34 13.16 3.26
N LEU A 69 -13.29 12.67 2.46
CA LEU A 69 -13.99 13.49 1.46
C LEU A 69 -14.94 14.50 2.10
N ARG A 70 -15.62 14.14 3.19
CA ARG A 70 -16.48 15.05 3.95
C ARG A 70 -15.66 16.15 4.61
N THR A 71 -14.50 15.83 5.17
CA THR A 71 -13.56 16.84 5.68
C THR A 71 -13.09 17.76 4.55
N ALA A 72 -12.75 17.21 3.38
CA ALA A 72 -12.37 18.01 2.22
C ALA A 72 -13.52 18.92 1.71
N ALA A 73 -14.76 18.43 1.66
CA ALA A 73 -15.94 19.19 1.22
C ALA A 73 -16.45 20.20 2.26
N LEU A 74 -16.21 19.95 3.55
CA LEU A 74 -16.53 20.87 4.66
C LEU A 74 -15.40 21.84 4.98
N THR A 75 -14.30 21.83 4.20
CA THR A 75 -13.33 22.91 4.23
C THR A 75 -13.77 23.92 3.16
N PRO A 76 -14.51 25.00 3.52
CA PRO A 76 -14.78 26.04 2.56
C PRO A 76 -13.42 26.64 2.18
N GLU A 77 -13.18 26.75 0.88
CA GLU A 77 -12.12 27.55 0.32
C GLU A 77 -12.29 28.97 0.88
N LYS A 78 -11.48 29.32 1.88
CA LYS A 78 -11.05 30.71 2.06
C LYS A 78 -10.14 30.99 0.88
N THR A 79 -10.66 31.61 -0.19
CA THR A 79 -10.05 32.72 -0.93
C THR A 79 -11.12 33.33 -1.82
#